data_AF-A0A6G1SEV2-F1
#
_entry.id   AF-A0A6G1SEV2-F1
#
_cell.length_a   1.000
_cell.length_b   1.000
_cell.length_c   1.000
_cell.angle_alpha   90.00
_cell.angle_beta   90.00
_cell.angle_gamma   90.00
#
_symmetry.space_group_name_H-M   'P 1'
#
loop_
_entity.id
_entity.type
_entity.pdbx_description
1 polymer ?
#
loop_
_entity_poly.entity_id
_entity_poly.type
_entity_poly.pdbx_seq_one_letter_code
_entity_poly.pdbx_strand_id
1 'polypeptide(L)'
;MQPTTNESSLQMKYGWMNISDPISVFKQDYQHQHLQDQYGSEYDASLLGLTNYSQSARETNEKYDTYSHLYELILANIGYIVSKLPYLFYMVWPTETMFPSLDQVPRYVTEMFPVFFVAAILENLIRLLQGRSSIRVNETVGSLSQGIFQECLRIKVRSIEVLMYCLIWNNFRIITLPWDSLWTWWLCYLAVDLGFYWAHRLAHEVNFIWAIHQAHHSSEEFSIVSALRQAVLQPFTAWFTYVPLALCIPPQVFLAHLQLSELYMAWLHTEIVKTIGPLELILNTPSHHRVHHSRNPEYIDKNYGGMLIIWDRLFGTFKAEDTNNPPVYGLVHPVKSFNPIMVQFHPWPIIWRRIRRAKTLKHKIGVLLNGPGWRPGVGRLGNIEDIPKLRHPIVPYDPPLSAWKKIYVVIHFGLLLFFYHQLTLYQHQFRAIVLNVGVVSLLASITSLGLMLDDKRRYCAIYELMRCIVFFKVQSYLTPIISQGFERTGLGLANSLILITSIQYFFAASVLIISINIILRL
;
A
#
# COMPACT_ATOMS: atom_id res chain seq x y z
N MET A 1 4.33 43.61 -49.15
CA MET A 1 3.33 42.57 -49.51
C MET A 1 3.95 41.22 -49.22
N GLN A 2 3.64 40.65 -48.06
CA GLN A 2 4.02 39.29 -47.68
C GLN A 2 2.79 38.38 -47.81
N PRO A 3 2.92 37.16 -48.34
CA PRO A 3 1.82 36.22 -48.41
C PRO A 3 1.65 35.49 -47.07
N THR A 4 0.39 35.33 -46.69
CA THR A 4 -0.11 34.70 -45.47
C THR A 4 0.02 33.18 -45.53
N THR A 5 0.37 32.60 -44.39
CA THR A 5 0.51 31.18 -44.10
C THR A 5 -0.85 30.48 -44.06
N ASN A 6 -0.95 29.29 -44.66
CA ASN A 6 -2.07 28.37 -44.46
C ASN A 6 -1.55 26.92 -44.42
N GLU A 7 -0.95 26.55 -43.29
CA GLU A 7 -0.57 25.17 -42.94
C GLU A 7 -1.16 24.72 -41.58
N SER A 8 -2.18 25.42 -41.07
CA SER A 8 -2.72 25.19 -39.73
C SER A 8 -4.14 24.60 -39.68
N SER A 9 -4.56 23.83 -40.69
CA SER A 9 -5.90 23.20 -40.69
C SER A 9 -5.92 21.67 -40.54
N LEU A 10 -4.79 21.01 -40.27
CA LEU A 10 -4.72 19.55 -40.06
C LEU A 10 -4.09 19.08 -38.73
N GLN A 11 -3.71 20.00 -37.84
CA GLN A 11 -3.18 19.66 -36.50
C GLN A 11 -4.20 19.77 -35.35
N MET A 12 -5.47 20.05 -35.63
CA MET A 12 -6.48 20.34 -34.61
C MET A 12 -7.49 19.20 -34.37
N LYS A 13 -7.08 17.92 -34.51
CA LYS A 13 -7.96 16.77 -34.21
C LYS A 13 -7.38 15.69 -33.28
N TYR A 14 -6.08 15.65 -33.01
CA TYR A 14 -5.48 14.68 -32.07
C TYR A 14 -4.26 15.27 -31.34
N GLY A 15 -4.48 16.30 -30.54
CA GLY A 15 -3.47 16.85 -29.64
C GLY A 15 -3.20 15.90 -28.46
N TRP A 16 -1.93 15.52 -28.32
CA TRP A 16 -1.30 14.78 -27.21
C TRP A 16 -2.09 14.76 -25.89
N MET A 17 -2.57 13.58 -25.52
CA MET A 17 -3.25 13.28 -24.24
C MET A 17 -2.40 13.71 -23.05
N ASN A 18 -2.96 14.59 -22.22
CA ASN A 18 -2.42 14.89 -20.90
C ASN A 18 -2.84 13.76 -19.94
N ILE A 19 -1.97 12.77 -19.75
CA ILE A 19 -2.20 11.53 -18.96
C ILE A 19 -2.31 11.83 -17.44
N SER A 20 -2.07 13.07 -17.02
CA SER A 20 -2.03 13.44 -15.60
C SER A 20 -3.39 13.77 -14.97
N ASP A 21 -4.46 13.95 -15.76
CA ASP A 21 -5.79 14.30 -15.24
C ASP A 21 -6.95 13.77 -16.12
N PRO A 22 -7.35 12.49 -15.97
CA PRO A 22 -8.54 11.96 -16.65
C PRO A 22 -9.83 12.65 -16.19
N ILE A 23 -9.88 13.22 -14.98
CA ILE A 23 -11.07 13.89 -14.42
C ILE A 23 -11.39 15.17 -15.19
N SER A 24 -10.38 15.88 -15.70
CA SER A 24 -10.60 17.02 -16.59
C SER A 24 -11.33 16.67 -17.89
N VAL A 25 -11.14 15.45 -18.42
CA VAL A 25 -11.89 14.93 -19.58
C VAL A 25 -13.34 14.61 -19.22
N PHE A 26 -13.64 14.34 -17.94
CA PHE A 26 -14.98 13.98 -17.46
C PHE A 26 -15.85 15.18 -17.04
N LYS A 27 -15.34 16.42 -17.11
CA LYS A 27 -16.11 17.62 -16.74
C LYS A 27 -17.00 18.19 -17.85
N GLN A 28 -16.88 17.72 -19.09
CA GLN A 28 -17.46 18.43 -20.23
C GLN A 28 -18.98 18.24 -20.45
N ASP A 29 -19.62 17.24 -19.82
CA ASP A 29 -21.03 16.91 -20.13
C ASP A 29 -22.05 17.10 -18.98
N TYR A 30 -21.65 17.58 -17.80
CA TYR A 30 -22.57 17.64 -16.64
C TYR A 30 -22.81 19.03 -16.04
N GLN A 31 -22.18 20.10 -16.57
CA GLN A 31 -22.30 21.45 -16.00
C GLN A 31 -23.46 22.31 -16.54
N HIS A 32 -24.36 21.78 -17.36
CA HIS A 32 -25.39 22.63 -18.01
C HIS A 32 -26.77 22.70 -17.34
N GLN A 33 -27.02 22.02 -16.22
CA GLN A 33 -28.28 22.17 -15.48
C GLN A 33 -28.05 22.04 -13.96
N HIS A 34 -28.49 23.06 -13.21
CA HIS A 34 -28.63 23.11 -11.73
C HIS A 34 -27.49 23.69 -10.87
N LEU A 35 -27.16 24.96 -11.10
CA LEU A 35 -26.51 25.83 -10.09
C LEU A 35 -27.16 27.21 -10.05
N GLN A 36 -28.42 27.28 -9.64
CA GLN A 36 -29.05 28.47 -9.07
C GLN A 36 -30.12 27.95 -8.11
N ASP A 37 -29.73 27.77 -6.84
CA ASP A 37 -30.57 27.98 -5.65
C ASP A 37 -29.82 27.48 -4.41
N GLN A 38 -30.01 28.20 -3.30
CA GLN A 38 -29.42 28.01 -1.96
C GLN A 38 -28.02 28.59 -1.75
N TYR A 39 -27.98 29.79 -1.15
CA TYR A 39 -27.57 30.03 0.24
C TYR A 39 -27.30 31.52 0.44
N GLY A 40 -28.28 32.21 1.00
CA GLY A 40 -28.12 33.53 1.60
C GLY A 40 -28.67 33.51 3.02
N SER A 41 -27.85 33.91 4.00
CA SER A 41 -28.21 34.82 5.09
C SER A 41 -27.10 34.80 6.16
N GLU A 42 -26.42 35.93 6.32
CA GLU A 42 -25.57 36.28 7.45
C GLU A 42 -26.42 36.52 8.70
N TYR A 43 -25.90 36.18 9.89
CA TYR A 43 -26.40 36.70 11.16
C TYR A 43 -25.25 37.12 12.07
N ASP A 44 -25.43 38.34 12.59
CA ASP A 44 -24.49 39.22 13.29
C ASP A 44 -24.46 38.90 14.80
N ALA A 45 -23.26 38.75 15.36
CA ALA A 45 -23.03 38.41 16.77
C ALA A 45 -22.41 39.62 17.50
N SER A 46 -23.22 40.64 17.77
CA SER A 46 -22.81 41.85 18.50
C SER A 46 -23.71 42.22 19.69
N LEU A 47 -24.56 41.30 20.16
CA LEU A 47 -25.26 41.42 21.44
C LEU A 47 -24.78 40.35 22.42
N LEU A 48 -23.90 40.75 23.35
CA LEU A 48 -23.88 40.37 24.77
C LEU A 48 -22.56 40.86 25.37
N GLY A 49 -22.57 42.13 25.80
CA GLY A 49 -21.46 42.73 26.51
C GLY A 49 -21.21 42.03 27.84
N LEU A 50 -20.04 41.39 27.97
CA LEU A 50 -19.45 41.00 29.24
C LEU A 50 -17.93 41.23 29.17
N THR A 51 -17.54 42.49 29.38
CA THR A 51 -16.17 42.86 29.75
C THR A 51 -15.98 42.63 31.25
N ASN A 52 -15.08 41.70 31.59
CA ASN A 52 -14.21 41.65 32.78
C ASN A 52 -14.07 40.21 33.29
N TYR A 53 -13.12 39.47 32.71
CA TYR A 53 -12.54 38.29 33.35
C TYR A 53 -11.03 38.47 33.44
N SER A 54 -10.53 38.33 34.66
CA SER A 54 -9.16 38.61 35.09
C SER A 54 -8.11 37.83 34.30
N GLN A 55 -6.94 38.44 34.15
CA GLN A 55 -5.77 37.84 33.50
C GLN A 55 -5.32 36.53 34.20
N SER A 56 -5.65 36.31 35.48
CA SER A 56 -5.35 35.04 36.19
C SER A 56 -6.37 33.91 35.91
N ALA A 57 -7.56 34.23 35.41
CA ALA A 57 -8.52 33.23 34.95
C ALA A 57 -8.20 32.71 33.54
N ARG A 58 -7.46 33.48 32.73
CA ARG A 58 -7.00 33.03 31.40
C ARG A 58 -5.95 31.93 31.47
N GLU A 59 -4.99 32.03 32.40
CA GLU A 59 -3.95 30.99 32.54
C GLU A 59 -4.48 29.68 33.17
N THR A 60 -5.56 29.75 33.94
CA THR A 60 -6.22 28.56 34.50
C THR A 60 -7.24 27.96 33.52
N ASN A 61 -8.01 28.77 32.77
CA ASN A 61 -8.89 28.25 31.71
C ASN A 61 -8.11 27.67 30.52
N GLU A 62 -6.98 28.23 30.09
CA GLU A 62 -6.19 27.66 28.99
C GLU A 62 -5.70 26.25 29.31
N LYS A 63 -5.35 25.98 30.57
CA LYS A 63 -4.89 24.65 30.99
C LYS A 63 -6.03 23.63 31.05
N TYR A 64 -7.22 24.03 31.52
CA TYR A 64 -8.42 23.20 31.49
C TYR A 64 -8.96 22.98 30.06
N ASP A 65 -8.87 24.00 29.19
CA ASP A 65 -9.20 23.91 27.75
C ASP A 65 -8.25 22.97 27.02
N THR A 66 -6.98 22.92 27.39
CA THR A 66 -6.01 22.03 26.71
C THR A 66 -6.29 20.56 27.03
N TYR A 67 -6.64 20.24 28.28
CA TYR A 67 -6.97 18.86 28.66
C TYR A 67 -8.34 18.42 28.12
N SER A 68 -9.35 19.31 28.11
CA SER A 68 -10.63 19.01 27.47
C SER A 68 -10.47 18.85 25.96
N HIS A 69 -9.68 19.70 25.31
CA HIS A 69 -9.41 19.60 23.87
C HIS A 69 -8.63 18.32 23.51
N LEU A 70 -7.62 17.95 24.30
CA LEU A 70 -6.89 16.69 24.11
C LEU A 70 -7.81 15.48 24.30
N TYR A 71 -8.68 15.52 25.32
CA TYR A 71 -9.65 14.47 25.57
C TYR A 71 -10.65 14.33 24.41
N GLU A 72 -11.23 15.44 23.94
CA GLU A 72 -12.12 15.46 22.77
C GLU A 72 -11.42 14.95 21.51
N LEU A 73 -10.15 15.33 21.29
CA LEU A 73 -9.36 14.84 20.17
C LEU A 73 -9.12 13.33 20.27
N ILE A 74 -8.82 12.82 21.47
CA ILE A 74 -8.65 11.37 21.70
C ILE A 74 -9.98 10.64 21.43
N LEU A 75 -11.10 11.13 21.97
CA LEU A 75 -12.43 10.56 21.74
C LEU A 75 -12.82 10.59 20.28
N ALA A 76 -12.56 11.69 19.56
CA ALA A 76 -12.82 11.80 18.13
C ALA A 76 -12.01 10.78 17.32
N ASN A 77 -10.73 10.58 17.66
CA ASN A 77 -9.89 9.57 17.00
C ASN A 77 -10.37 8.14 17.31
N ILE A 78 -10.76 7.84 18.55
CA ILE A 78 -11.34 6.55 18.93
C ILE A 78 -12.66 6.34 18.17
N GLY A 79 -13.55 7.33 18.16
CA GLY A 79 -14.82 7.29 17.43
C GLY A 79 -14.61 7.05 15.94
N TYR A 80 -13.64 7.74 15.33
CA TYR A 80 -13.25 7.51 13.94
C TYR A 80 -12.81 6.06 13.71
N ILE A 81 -11.86 5.54 14.50
CA ILE A 81 -11.37 4.16 14.36
C ILE A 81 -12.52 3.16 14.49
N VAL A 82 -13.37 3.31 15.51
CA VAL A 82 -14.53 2.43 15.74
C VAL A 82 -15.50 2.48 14.55
N SER A 83 -15.80 3.67 14.03
CA SER A 83 -16.70 3.84 12.87
C SER A 83 -16.16 3.16 11.59
N LYS A 84 -14.84 2.98 11.49
CA LYS A 84 -14.18 2.39 10.34
C LYS A 84 -13.95 0.88 10.46
N LEU A 85 -14.05 0.30 11.66
CA LEU A 85 -13.88 -1.15 11.87
C LEU A 85 -14.72 -2.03 10.94
N PRO A 86 -16.02 -1.76 10.69
CA PRO A 86 -16.83 -2.63 9.82
C PRO A 86 -16.29 -2.73 8.38
N TYR A 87 -15.67 -1.65 7.87
CA TYR A 87 -15.07 -1.62 6.53
C TYR A 87 -13.90 -2.60 6.40
N LEU A 88 -13.13 -2.82 7.47
CA LEU A 88 -12.04 -3.80 7.49
C LEU A 88 -12.54 -5.22 7.18
N PHE A 89 -13.75 -5.53 7.62
CA PHE A 89 -14.36 -6.86 7.50
C PHE A 89 -15.38 -6.95 6.36
N TYR A 90 -15.49 -5.90 5.53
CA TYR A 90 -16.54 -5.80 4.50
C TYR A 90 -17.96 -5.95 5.08
N MET A 91 -18.16 -5.50 6.32
CA MET A 91 -19.46 -5.47 7.01
C MET A 91 -20.07 -4.08 6.87
N VAL A 92 -20.45 -3.70 5.65
CA VAL A 92 -20.94 -2.36 5.32
C VAL A 92 -22.34 -2.43 4.72
N TRP A 93 -23.11 -1.35 4.89
CA TRP A 93 -24.42 -1.27 4.26
C TRP A 93 -24.27 -0.87 2.79
N PRO A 94 -25.00 -1.51 1.87
CA PRO A 94 -24.98 -1.12 0.46
C PRO A 94 -25.30 0.36 0.25
N THR A 95 -26.24 0.92 1.01
CA THR A 95 -26.62 2.34 0.96
C THR A 95 -25.50 3.31 1.34
N GLU A 96 -24.49 2.87 2.09
CA GLU A 96 -23.33 3.68 2.50
C GLU A 96 -22.17 3.59 1.50
N THR A 97 -22.28 2.69 0.52
CA THR A 97 -21.19 2.35 -0.42
C THR A 97 -21.61 2.44 -1.89
N MET A 98 -22.84 2.86 -2.16
CA MET A 98 -23.34 3.21 -3.49
C MET A 98 -23.21 4.70 -3.73
N PHE A 99 -22.48 5.08 -4.78
CA PHE A 99 -22.25 6.46 -5.14
C PHE A 99 -22.75 6.73 -6.57
N PRO A 100 -23.27 7.93 -6.86
CA PRO A 100 -23.72 8.30 -8.19
C PRO A 100 -22.56 8.48 -9.19
N SER A 101 -21.36 8.81 -8.71
CA SER A 101 -20.20 9.06 -9.56
C SER A 101 -18.89 8.57 -8.93
N LEU A 102 -17.86 8.40 -9.77
CA LEU A 102 -16.57 7.83 -9.39
C LEU A 102 -15.77 8.70 -8.42
N ASP A 103 -15.87 10.02 -8.56
CA ASP A 103 -15.20 11.02 -7.71
C ASP A 103 -15.78 11.10 -6.29
N GLN A 104 -17.01 10.61 -6.09
CA GLN A 104 -17.65 10.53 -4.78
C GLN A 104 -17.27 9.27 -4.01
N VAL A 105 -16.65 8.27 -4.65
CA VAL A 105 -16.20 7.06 -3.97
C VAL A 105 -15.07 7.40 -2.99
N PRO A 106 -15.23 7.17 -1.69
CA PRO A 106 -14.18 7.42 -0.71
C PRO A 106 -12.93 6.60 -0.98
N ARG A 107 -11.79 7.08 -0.50
CA ARG A 107 -10.53 6.33 -0.54
C ARG A 107 -10.43 5.41 0.66
N TYR A 108 -11.29 4.39 0.71
CA TYR A 108 -11.42 3.50 1.86
C TYR A 108 -10.07 2.96 2.36
N VAL A 109 -9.19 2.54 1.45
CA VAL A 109 -7.86 2.02 1.82
C VAL A 109 -7.01 3.05 2.55
N THR A 110 -6.99 4.30 2.06
CA THR A 110 -6.23 5.38 2.70
C THR A 110 -6.83 5.76 4.06
N GLU A 111 -8.15 5.80 4.15
CA GLU A 111 -8.89 6.12 5.39
C GLU A 111 -8.67 5.07 6.50
N MET A 112 -8.30 3.84 6.14
CA MET A 112 -8.06 2.73 7.06
C MET A 112 -6.65 2.68 7.68
N PHE A 113 -5.72 3.54 7.25
CA PHE A 113 -4.36 3.55 7.82
C PHE A 113 -4.32 3.64 9.36
N PRO A 114 -5.09 4.54 10.03
CA PRO A 114 -5.12 4.57 11.50
C PRO A 114 -5.56 3.24 12.12
N VAL A 115 -6.54 2.57 11.52
CA VAL A 115 -7.06 1.27 12.00
C VAL A 115 -5.97 0.20 11.86
N PHE A 116 -5.23 0.16 10.74
CA PHE A 116 -4.11 -0.76 10.57
C PHE A 116 -2.98 -0.53 11.59
N PHE A 117 -2.66 0.73 11.91
CA PHE A 117 -1.66 1.03 12.95
C PHE A 117 -2.10 0.53 14.32
N VAL A 118 -3.36 0.76 14.70
CA VAL A 118 -3.89 0.25 15.97
C VAL A 118 -3.91 -1.28 15.98
N ALA A 119 -4.35 -1.92 14.89
CA ALA A 119 -4.34 -3.37 14.75
C ALA A 119 -2.94 -3.96 14.90
N ALA A 120 -1.91 -3.32 14.32
CA ALA A 120 -0.51 -3.76 14.45
C ALA A 120 0.01 -3.66 15.90
N ILE A 121 -0.33 -2.59 16.61
CA ILE A 121 0.03 -2.42 18.02
C ILE A 121 -0.68 -3.47 18.88
N LEU A 122 -1.98 -3.65 18.67
CA LEU A 122 -2.78 -4.64 19.38
C LEU A 122 -2.28 -6.06 19.13
N GLU A 123 -1.98 -6.43 17.88
CA GLU A 123 -1.42 -7.74 17.57
C GLU A 123 -0.09 -7.96 18.29
N ASN A 124 0.81 -6.98 18.26
CA ASN A 124 2.09 -7.11 18.96
C ASN A 124 1.90 -7.21 20.49
N LEU A 125 0.96 -6.46 21.08
CA LEU A 125 0.62 -6.57 22.50
C LEU A 125 0.08 -7.96 22.86
N ILE A 126 -0.88 -8.47 22.08
CA ILE A 126 -1.45 -9.80 22.29
C ILE A 126 -0.37 -10.88 22.18
N ARG A 127 0.56 -10.78 21.22
CA ARG A 127 1.70 -11.70 21.11
C ARG A 127 2.55 -11.71 22.38
N LEU A 128 2.87 -10.54 22.93
CA LEU A 128 3.62 -10.42 24.19
C LEU A 128 2.86 -11.03 25.37
N LEU A 129 1.55 -10.78 25.46
CA LEU A 129 0.68 -11.39 26.49
C LEU A 129 0.59 -12.92 26.36
N GLN A 130 0.72 -13.46 25.15
CA GLN A 130 0.81 -14.89 24.87
C GLN A 130 2.23 -15.47 25.11
N GLY A 131 3.16 -14.69 25.66
CA GLY A 131 4.54 -15.13 25.89
C GLY A 131 5.39 -15.28 24.63
N ARG A 132 4.93 -14.76 23.49
CA ARG A 132 5.70 -14.75 22.23
C ARG A 132 6.59 -13.51 22.16
N SER A 133 7.65 -13.58 21.36
CA SER A 133 8.47 -12.41 21.07
C SER A 133 7.69 -11.36 20.27
N SER A 134 8.09 -10.09 20.40
CA SER A 134 7.56 -9.01 19.58
C SER A 134 7.88 -9.20 18.09
N ILE A 135 7.14 -8.49 17.23
CA ILE A 135 7.44 -8.41 15.79
C ILE A 135 8.82 -7.77 15.62
N ARG A 136 9.67 -8.36 14.77
CA ARG A 136 11.02 -7.85 14.57
C ARG A 136 10.97 -6.48 13.88
N VAL A 137 11.81 -5.55 14.34
CA VAL A 137 11.97 -4.23 13.73
C VAL A 137 12.29 -4.34 12.24
N ASN A 138 13.15 -5.29 11.87
CA ASN A 138 13.54 -5.54 10.49
C ASN A 138 12.33 -5.89 9.62
N GLU A 139 11.39 -6.71 10.13
CA GLU A 139 10.18 -7.10 9.41
C GLU A 139 9.17 -5.96 9.33
N THR A 140 8.96 -5.22 10.41
CA THR A 140 8.07 -4.05 10.43
C THR A 140 8.51 -3.00 9.42
N VAL A 141 9.78 -2.59 9.49
CA VAL A 141 10.36 -1.58 8.60
C VAL A 141 10.45 -2.09 7.17
N GLY A 142 10.85 -3.35 6.98
CA GLY A 142 10.97 -3.98 5.66
C GLY A 142 9.63 -4.09 4.93
N SER A 143 8.56 -4.46 5.64
CA SER A 143 7.21 -4.59 5.07
C SER A 143 6.61 -3.24 4.73
N LEU A 144 6.65 -2.28 5.67
CA LEU A 144 6.19 -0.90 5.43
C LEU A 144 6.98 -0.23 4.29
N SER A 145 8.27 -0.52 4.16
CA SER A 145 9.08 -0.01 3.05
C SER A 145 8.58 -0.49 1.68
N GLN A 146 8.09 -1.73 1.56
CA GLN A 146 7.49 -2.19 0.29
C GLN A 146 6.19 -1.45 -0.01
N GLY A 147 5.34 -1.23 1.00
CA GLY A 147 4.13 -0.43 0.87
C GLY A 147 4.43 1.00 0.38
N ILE A 148 5.36 1.69 1.04
CA ILE A 148 5.81 3.03 0.62
C ILE A 148 6.36 3.00 -0.82
N PHE A 149 7.09 1.95 -1.21
CA PHE A 149 7.60 1.83 -2.58
C PHE A 149 6.45 1.73 -3.60
N GLN A 150 5.45 0.89 -3.34
CA GLN A 150 4.27 0.81 -4.21
C GLN A 150 3.53 2.15 -4.28
N GLU A 151 3.31 2.82 -3.15
CA GLU A 151 2.59 4.09 -3.10
C GLU A 151 3.33 5.23 -3.80
N CYS A 152 4.67 5.27 -3.72
CA CYS A 152 5.50 6.18 -4.52
C CYS A 152 5.25 6.06 -6.02
N LEU A 153 4.94 4.86 -6.52
CA LEU A 153 4.54 4.66 -7.91
C LEU A 153 3.11 5.13 -8.16
N ARG A 154 2.18 4.86 -7.21
CA ARG A 154 0.77 5.29 -7.30
C ARG A 154 0.58 6.81 -7.29
N ILE A 155 1.51 7.58 -6.70
CA ILE A 155 1.51 9.05 -6.79
C ILE A 155 1.58 9.53 -8.25
N LYS A 156 2.34 8.82 -9.11
CA LYS A 156 2.53 9.22 -10.52
C LYS A 156 1.60 8.51 -11.47
N VAL A 157 1.23 7.27 -11.15
CA VAL A 157 0.48 6.39 -12.05
C VAL A 157 -0.74 5.89 -11.31
N ARG A 158 -1.93 6.26 -11.79
CA ARG A 158 -3.17 5.65 -11.32
C ARG A 158 -3.18 4.17 -11.73
N SER A 159 -3.81 3.32 -10.91
CA SER A 159 -3.90 1.88 -11.19
C SER A 159 -4.41 1.65 -12.62
N ILE A 160 -3.68 0.84 -13.42
CA ILE A 160 -4.09 0.52 -14.79
C ILE A 160 -5.44 -0.20 -14.78
N GLU A 161 -5.76 -0.86 -13.66
CA GLU A 161 -7.02 -1.54 -13.44
C GLU A 161 -8.22 -0.62 -13.58
N VAL A 162 -8.25 0.47 -12.80
CA VAL A 162 -9.35 1.44 -12.86
C VAL A 162 -9.36 2.17 -14.21
N LEU A 163 -8.17 2.50 -14.74
CA LEU A 163 -8.06 3.17 -16.04
C LEU A 163 -8.64 2.31 -17.17
N MET A 164 -8.21 1.05 -17.28
CA MET A 164 -8.68 0.12 -18.31
C MET A 164 -10.16 -0.21 -18.12
N TYR A 165 -10.62 -0.36 -16.87
CA TYR A 165 -12.03 -0.56 -16.57
C TYR A 165 -12.88 0.59 -17.12
N CYS A 166 -12.51 1.84 -16.82
CA CYS A 166 -13.23 3.02 -17.33
C CYS A 166 -13.15 3.14 -18.85
N LEU A 167 -12.01 2.84 -19.46
CA LEU A 167 -11.86 2.84 -20.91
C LEU A 167 -12.81 1.82 -21.56
N ILE A 168 -12.93 0.62 -20.98
CA ILE A 168 -13.83 -0.41 -21.49
C ILE A 168 -15.29 -0.02 -21.28
N TRP A 169 -15.63 0.44 -20.09
CA TRP A 169 -16.97 0.92 -19.75
C TRP A 169 -17.47 2.02 -20.70
N ASN A 170 -16.62 3.00 -21.00
CA ASN A 170 -17.02 4.14 -21.81
C ASN A 170 -17.21 3.79 -23.30
N ASN A 171 -16.46 2.82 -23.82
CA ASN A 171 -16.42 2.51 -25.24
C ASN A 171 -17.14 1.20 -25.63
N PHE A 172 -17.29 0.25 -24.72
CA PHE A 172 -17.72 -1.12 -25.03
C PHE A 172 -18.81 -1.67 -24.09
N ARG A 173 -19.33 -0.90 -23.13
CA ARG A 173 -20.43 -1.40 -22.28
C ARG A 173 -21.65 -1.76 -23.13
N ILE A 174 -22.28 -2.88 -22.77
CA ILE A 174 -23.44 -3.42 -23.48
C ILE A 174 -24.73 -3.01 -22.76
N ILE A 175 -24.70 -3.08 -21.43
CA ILE A 175 -25.83 -2.74 -20.55
C ILE A 175 -25.32 -1.78 -19.48
N THR A 176 -26.18 -0.91 -18.97
CA THR A 176 -25.87 -0.08 -17.80
C THR A 176 -26.74 -0.54 -16.65
N LEU A 177 -26.17 -1.29 -15.70
CA LEU A 177 -26.88 -1.61 -14.47
C LEU A 177 -27.00 -0.36 -13.58
N PRO A 178 -28.14 -0.15 -12.90
CA PRO A 178 -28.33 0.99 -12.00
C PRO A 178 -27.34 0.93 -10.82
N TRP A 179 -26.66 2.04 -10.55
CA TRP A 179 -25.63 2.13 -9.50
C TRP A 179 -26.20 2.07 -8.08
N ASP A 180 -27.47 2.44 -7.93
CA ASP A 180 -28.26 2.52 -6.70
C ASP A 180 -29.11 1.24 -6.44
N SER A 181 -28.83 0.17 -7.17
CA SER A 181 -29.55 -1.10 -7.02
C SER A 181 -28.78 -2.11 -6.15
N LEU A 182 -29.50 -2.69 -5.18
CA LEU A 182 -29.00 -3.79 -4.36
C LEU A 182 -28.55 -4.99 -5.20
N TRP A 183 -29.21 -5.26 -6.33
CA TRP A 183 -28.82 -6.35 -7.21
C TRP A 183 -27.50 -6.08 -7.91
N THR A 184 -27.28 -4.85 -8.38
CA THR A 184 -26.00 -4.43 -8.96
C THR A 184 -24.88 -4.53 -7.93
N TRP A 185 -25.15 -4.13 -6.68
CA TRP A 185 -24.21 -4.21 -5.57
C TRP A 185 -23.80 -5.66 -5.28
N TRP A 186 -24.75 -6.58 -5.07
CA TRP A 186 -24.43 -7.98 -4.80
C TRP A 186 -23.78 -8.70 -5.98
N LEU A 187 -24.20 -8.38 -7.22
CA LEU A 187 -23.55 -8.90 -8.41
C LEU A 187 -22.10 -8.41 -8.51
N CYS A 188 -21.86 -7.12 -8.25
CA CYS A 188 -20.51 -6.56 -8.25
C CYS A 188 -19.65 -7.18 -7.15
N TYR A 189 -20.20 -7.38 -5.95
CA TYR A 189 -19.52 -8.08 -4.86
C TYR A 189 -19.00 -9.46 -5.28
N LEU A 190 -19.89 -10.32 -5.78
CA LEU A 190 -19.52 -11.68 -6.19
C LEU A 190 -18.55 -11.66 -7.38
N ALA A 191 -18.76 -10.76 -8.34
CA ALA A 191 -17.95 -10.68 -9.55
C ALA A 191 -16.55 -10.12 -9.28
N VAL A 192 -16.40 -9.13 -8.39
CA VAL A 192 -15.10 -8.60 -7.96
C VAL A 192 -14.35 -9.68 -7.19
N ASP A 193 -15.01 -10.39 -6.26
CA ASP A 193 -14.36 -11.46 -5.50
C ASP A 193 -13.91 -12.63 -6.39
N LEU A 194 -14.70 -13.00 -7.40
CA LEU A 194 -14.30 -13.97 -8.43
C LEU A 194 -13.16 -13.45 -9.32
N GLY A 195 -13.20 -12.17 -9.71
CA GLY A 195 -12.14 -11.51 -10.47
C GLY A 195 -10.82 -11.49 -9.70
N PHE A 196 -10.89 -11.27 -8.39
CA PHE A 196 -9.76 -11.36 -7.48
C PHE A 196 -9.22 -12.79 -7.41
N TYR A 197 -10.07 -13.81 -7.23
CA TYR A 197 -9.65 -15.21 -7.23
C TYR A 197 -8.81 -15.56 -8.47
N TRP A 198 -9.26 -15.17 -9.67
CA TRP A 198 -8.53 -15.43 -10.90
C TRP A 198 -7.24 -14.61 -11.00
N ALA A 199 -7.27 -13.34 -10.62
CA ALA A 199 -6.08 -12.50 -10.61
C ALA A 199 -5.01 -13.09 -9.69
N HIS A 200 -5.42 -13.53 -8.51
CA HIS A 200 -4.54 -14.08 -7.49
C HIS A 200 -4.01 -15.45 -7.90
N ARG A 201 -4.86 -16.34 -8.42
CA ARG A 201 -4.43 -17.61 -8.99
C ARG A 201 -3.40 -17.44 -10.10
N LEU A 202 -3.63 -16.51 -11.03
CA LEU A 202 -2.66 -16.20 -12.09
C LEU A 202 -1.36 -15.64 -11.51
N ALA A 203 -1.43 -14.87 -10.42
CA ALA A 203 -0.26 -14.33 -9.75
C ALA A 203 0.65 -15.42 -9.14
N HIS A 204 0.13 -16.61 -8.84
CA HIS A 204 0.92 -17.74 -8.36
C HIS A 204 1.29 -18.73 -9.49
N GLU A 205 0.38 -18.95 -10.44
CA GLU A 205 0.55 -19.97 -11.47
C GLU A 205 1.25 -19.48 -12.76
N VAL A 206 1.44 -18.17 -12.93
CA VAL A 206 2.15 -17.56 -14.08
C VAL A 206 3.45 -16.92 -13.59
N ASN A 207 4.60 -17.46 -13.98
CA ASN A 207 5.92 -17.04 -13.46
C ASN A 207 6.22 -15.55 -13.66
N PHE A 208 5.74 -14.93 -14.74
CA PHE A 208 5.87 -13.48 -14.94
C PHE A 208 5.11 -12.67 -13.87
N ILE A 209 3.88 -13.07 -13.53
CA ILE A 209 3.06 -12.38 -12.53
C ILE A 209 3.55 -12.74 -11.13
N TRP A 210 3.98 -13.98 -10.90
CA TRP A 210 4.66 -14.39 -9.67
C TRP A 210 5.91 -13.58 -9.39
N ALA A 211 6.73 -13.27 -10.40
CA ALA A 211 7.91 -12.43 -10.23
C ALA A 211 7.58 -11.03 -9.67
N ILE A 212 6.37 -10.55 -9.91
CA ILE A 212 5.82 -9.32 -9.33
C ILE A 212 5.28 -9.62 -7.92
N HIS A 213 4.38 -10.59 -7.82
CA HIS A 213 3.61 -10.87 -6.62
C HIS A 213 4.44 -11.44 -5.45
N GLN A 214 5.52 -12.17 -5.72
CA GLN A 214 6.36 -12.82 -4.70
C GLN A 214 6.87 -11.86 -3.62
N ALA A 215 7.03 -10.57 -3.94
CA ALA A 215 7.49 -9.57 -2.97
C ALA A 215 6.54 -9.49 -1.77
N HIS A 216 5.25 -9.76 -1.97
CA HIS A 216 4.24 -9.89 -0.92
C HIS A 216 4.48 -11.12 -0.04
N HIS A 217 4.74 -12.26 -0.68
CA HIS A 217 5.04 -13.55 -0.02
C HIS A 217 6.44 -13.65 0.59
N SER A 218 7.28 -12.62 0.44
CA SER A 218 8.68 -12.70 0.85
C SER A 218 8.90 -12.57 2.35
N SER A 219 7.88 -12.24 3.14
CA SER A 219 7.96 -12.08 4.60
C SER A 219 8.14 -13.43 5.28
N GLU A 220 9.12 -13.56 6.17
CA GLU A 220 9.33 -14.76 6.98
C GLU A 220 8.62 -14.69 8.35
N GLU A 221 7.96 -13.57 8.64
CA GLU A 221 6.98 -13.41 9.73
C GLU A 221 5.61 -13.02 9.18
N PHE A 222 4.55 -13.60 9.74
CA PHE A 222 3.18 -13.33 9.32
C PHE A 222 2.45 -12.50 10.38
N SER A 223 1.99 -11.32 9.99
CA SER A 223 1.31 -10.35 10.87
C SER A 223 0.57 -9.31 10.04
N ILE A 224 -0.24 -8.47 10.67
CA ILE A 224 -1.02 -7.44 9.96
C ILE A 224 -0.10 -6.45 9.24
N VAL A 225 1.11 -6.24 9.76
CA VAL A 225 2.12 -5.40 9.11
C VAL A 225 2.61 -6.04 7.79
N SER A 226 2.62 -7.37 7.70
CA SER A 226 2.95 -8.07 6.45
C SER A 226 1.89 -7.85 5.36
N ALA A 227 0.64 -7.52 5.70
CA ALA A 227 -0.36 -7.10 4.71
C ALA A 227 0.08 -5.84 3.94
N LEU A 228 0.85 -4.96 4.60
CA LEU A 228 1.36 -3.72 4.00
C LEU A 228 2.61 -3.96 3.13
N ARG A 229 3.11 -5.20 3.06
CA ARG A 229 4.20 -5.61 2.17
C ARG A 229 3.66 -5.77 0.75
N GLN A 230 3.57 -4.67 0.02
CA GLN A 230 2.95 -4.65 -1.31
C GLN A 230 3.96 -4.76 -2.46
N ALA A 231 3.58 -5.45 -3.54
CA ALA A 231 4.39 -5.57 -4.74
C ALA A 231 4.24 -4.32 -5.62
N VAL A 232 5.37 -3.69 -5.99
CA VAL A 232 5.39 -2.37 -6.65
C VAL A 232 4.65 -2.38 -8.00
N LEU A 233 4.74 -3.49 -8.74
CA LEU A 233 4.08 -3.63 -10.04
C LEU A 233 2.71 -4.32 -9.97
N GLN A 234 2.22 -4.69 -8.79
CA GLN A 234 0.92 -5.35 -8.64
C GLN A 234 -0.24 -4.59 -9.31
N PRO A 235 -0.33 -3.24 -9.22
CA PRO A 235 -1.43 -2.48 -9.85
C PRO A 235 -1.50 -2.57 -11.38
N PHE A 236 -0.55 -3.25 -12.03
CA PHE A 236 -0.48 -3.40 -13.48
C PHE A 236 -0.87 -4.79 -13.99
N THR A 237 -1.19 -5.73 -13.11
CA THR A 237 -1.17 -7.17 -13.45
C THR A 237 -2.52 -7.87 -13.47
N ALA A 238 -3.58 -7.27 -12.89
CA ALA A 238 -4.86 -7.94 -12.68
C ALA A 238 -6.01 -7.38 -13.52
N TRP A 239 -5.83 -6.24 -14.20
CA TRP A 239 -6.94 -5.49 -14.83
C TRP A 239 -7.83 -6.31 -15.78
N PHE A 240 -7.26 -7.30 -16.46
CA PHE A 240 -7.98 -8.10 -17.45
C PHE A 240 -9.00 -9.07 -16.82
N THR A 241 -8.86 -9.42 -15.54
CA THR A 241 -9.83 -10.32 -14.86
C THR A 241 -11.14 -9.60 -14.53
N TYR A 242 -11.12 -8.28 -14.47
CA TYR A 242 -12.28 -7.44 -14.21
C TYR A 242 -12.96 -6.91 -15.48
N VAL A 243 -12.37 -7.14 -16.66
CA VAL A 243 -12.90 -6.70 -17.97
C VAL A 243 -14.37 -7.07 -18.19
N PRO A 244 -14.83 -8.30 -17.87
CA PRO A 244 -16.23 -8.66 -18.10
C PRO A 244 -17.21 -7.79 -17.31
N LEU A 245 -16.83 -7.32 -16.12
CA LEU A 245 -17.69 -6.48 -15.28
C LEU A 245 -17.91 -5.11 -15.91
N ALA A 246 -16.89 -4.55 -16.58
CA ALA A 246 -16.97 -3.27 -17.26
C ALA A 246 -17.96 -3.26 -18.44
N LEU A 247 -18.53 -4.41 -18.81
CA LEU A 247 -19.58 -4.47 -19.84
C LEU A 247 -20.98 -4.15 -19.29
N CYS A 248 -21.17 -4.19 -17.97
CA CYS A 248 -22.49 -4.01 -17.35
C CYS A 248 -22.52 -3.28 -15.99
N ILE A 249 -21.43 -3.25 -15.23
CA ILE A 249 -21.34 -2.65 -13.90
C ILE A 249 -20.66 -1.27 -13.94
N PRO A 250 -21.31 -0.21 -13.41
CA PRO A 250 -20.73 1.13 -13.36
C PRO A 250 -19.39 1.19 -12.60
N PRO A 251 -18.39 1.99 -13.06
CA PRO A 251 -17.05 2.04 -12.49
C PRO A 251 -17.00 2.41 -11.01
N GLN A 252 -17.94 3.23 -10.52
CA GLN A 252 -17.99 3.66 -9.14
C GLN A 252 -18.43 2.54 -8.18
N VAL A 253 -19.32 1.64 -8.64
CA VAL A 253 -19.67 0.43 -7.89
C VAL A 253 -18.46 -0.50 -7.87
N PHE A 254 -17.84 -0.74 -9.04
CA PHE A 254 -16.62 -1.55 -9.12
C PHE A 254 -15.51 -1.05 -8.19
N LEU A 255 -15.21 0.26 -8.21
CA LEU A 255 -14.15 0.84 -7.38
C LEU A 255 -14.43 0.72 -5.88
N ALA A 256 -15.69 0.87 -5.45
CA ALA A 256 -16.06 0.67 -4.05
C ALA A 256 -15.81 -0.78 -3.62
N HIS A 257 -16.29 -1.75 -4.39
CA HIS A 257 -16.12 -3.18 -4.10
C HIS A 257 -14.65 -3.62 -4.16
N LEU A 258 -13.86 -3.09 -5.11
CA LEU A 258 -12.44 -3.37 -5.22
C LEU A 258 -11.68 -2.97 -3.94
N GLN A 259 -11.90 -1.75 -3.44
CA GLN A 259 -11.24 -1.26 -2.23
C GLN A 259 -11.70 -2.02 -0.97
N LEU A 260 -12.99 -2.35 -0.86
CA LEU A 260 -13.51 -3.13 0.26
C LEU A 260 -12.94 -4.56 0.26
N SER A 261 -12.76 -5.17 -0.91
CA SER A 261 -12.07 -6.45 -1.06
C SER A 261 -10.60 -6.36 -0.63
N GLU A 262 -9.88 -5.28 -0.98
CA GLU A 262 -8.50 -5.06 -0.54
C GLU A 262 -8.40 -4.94 1.00
N LEU A 263 -9.35 -4.25 1.63
CA LEU A 263 -9.43 -4.15 3.09
C LEU A 263 -9.69 -5.50 3.75
N TYR A 264 -10.61 -6.29 3.19
CA TYR A 264 -10.87 -7.64 3.66
C TYR A 264 -9.60 -8.48 3.60
N MET A 265 -8.88 -8.46 2.48
CA MET A 265 -7.64 -9.22 2.34
C MET A 265 -6.55 -8.80 3.33
N ALA A 266 -6.52 -7.53 3.73
CA ALA A 266 -5.53 -7.05 4.68
C ALA A 266 -5.68 -7.68 6.07
N TRP A 267 -6.89 -7.77 6.64
CA TRP A 267 -7.08 -8.30 8.00
C TRP A 267 -6.77 -9.78 8.15
N LEU A 268 -6.80 -10.54 7.04
CA LEU A 268 -6.47 -11.96 7.03
C LEU A 268 -5.01 -12.24 7.46
N HIS A 269 -4.15 -11.23 7.44
CA HIS A 269 -2.76 -11.36 7.82
C HIS A 269 -2.59 -11.33 9.35
N THR A 270 -2.87 -12.43 10.02
CA THR A 270 -2.56 -12.56 11.44
C THR A 270 -2.39 -14.02 11.86
N GLU A 271 -1.55 -14.24 12.87
CA GLU A 271 -1.41 -15.54 13.54
C GLU A 271 -2.23 -15.64 14.82
N ILE A 272 -2.87 -14.56 15.26
CA ILE A 272 -3.64 -14.51 16.51
C ILE A 272 -4.95 -15.28 16.35
N VAL A 273 -5.70 -14.97 15.29
CA VAL A 273 -7.00 -15.59 15.03
C VAL A 273 -6.78 -16.96 14.41
N LYS A 274 -7.04 -18.03 15.18
CA LYS A 274 -6.82 -19.41 14.73
C LYS A 274 -7.95 -19.96 13.87
N THR A 275 -9.18 -19.69 14.26
CA THR A 275 -10.38 -20.07 13.50
C THR A 275 -11.52 -19.09 13.82
N ILE A 276 -12.46 -18.93 12.88
CA ILE A 276 -13.75 -18.29 13.12
C ILE A 276 -14.93 -19.28 13.03
N GLY A 277 -14.63 -20.58 13.13
CA GLY A 277 -15.63 -21.65 13.19
C GLY A 277 -16.31 -21.92 11.83
N PRO A 278 -17.62 -22.24 11.79
CA PRO A 278 -18.30 -22.67 10.57
C PRO A 278 -18.27 -21.68 9.41
N LEU A 279 -18.03 -20.39 9.67
CA LEU A 279 -17.89 -19.37 8.64
C LEU A 279 -16.75 -19.67 7.67
N GLU A 280 -15.74 -20.47 8.07
CA GLU A 280 -14.63 -20.94 7.24
C GLU A 280 -15.07 -21.84 6.06
N LEU A 281 -16.33 -22.26 6.02
CA LEU A 281 -16.89 -22.94 4.86
C LEU A 281 -17.11 -21.97 3.68
N ILE A 282 -17.38 -20.70 3.96
CA ILE A 282 -17.78 -19.69 2.96
C ILE A 282 -16.76 -18.56 2.88
N LEU A 283 -16.27 -18.08 4.02
CA LEU A 283 -15.34 -16.96 4.11
C LEU A 283 -13.89 -17.43 4.07
N ASN A 284 -13.04 -16.65 3.41
CA ASN A 284 -11.60 -16.73 3.57
C ASN A 284 -11.22 -16.17 4.93
N THR A 285 -10.26 -16.81 5.61
CA THR A 285 -9.96 -16.51 7.02
C THR A 285 -8.45 -16.49 7.24
N PRO A 286 -7.97 -15.95 8.38
CA PRO A 286 -6.55 -15.96 8.68
C PRO A 286 -5.92 -17.35 8.63
N SER A 287 -6.68 -18.42 8.92
CA SER A 287 -6.24 -19.82 8.78
C SER A 287 -5.94 -20.19 7.33
N HIS A 288 -6.90 -19.95 6.43
CA HIS A 288 -6.73 -20.20 5.01
C HIS A 288 -5.61 -19.34 4.40
N HIS A 289 -5.49 -18.08 4.84
CA HIS A 289 -4.48 -17.15 4.32
C HIS A 289 -3.07 -17.46 4.84
N ARG A 290 -2.92 -18.01 6.05
CA ARG A 290 -1.63 -18.55 6.51
C ARG A 290 -1.14 -19.71 5.65
N VAL A 291 -2.04 -20.63 5.28
CA VAL A 291 -1.75 -21.71 4.33
C VAL A 291 -1.30 -21.11 3.00
N HIS A 292 -2.04 -20.12 2.49
CA HIS A 292 -1.70 -19.44 1.24
C HIS A 292 -0.29 -18.80 1.26
N HIS A 293 0.09 -18.16 2.36
CA HIS A 293 1.41 -17.55 2.53
C HIS A 293 2.54 -18.53 2.84
N SER A 294 2.24 -19.82 2.92
CA SER A 294 3.20 -20.82 3.33
C SER A 294 4.05 -21.34 2.18
N ARG A 295 5.31 -21.65 2.48
CA ARG A 295 6.22 -22.40 1.61
C ARG A 295 6.27 -23.89 1.90
N ASN A 296 5.41 -24.41 2.77
CA ASN A 296 5.32 -25.86 2.98
C ASN A 296 4.89 -26.51 1.65
N PRO A 297 5.53 -27.60 1.19
CA PRO A 297 5.22 -28.19 -0.11
C PRO A 297 3.73 -28.53 -0.33
N GLU A 298 3.00 -28.94 0.71
CA GLU A 298 1.57 -29.27 0.58
C GLU A 298 0.62 -28.05 0.52
N TYR A 299 1.13 -26.85 0.82
CA TYR A 299 0.38 -25.60 0.86
C TYR A 299 0.64 -24.73 -0.38
N ILE A 300 1.61 -25.10 -1.22
CA ILE A 300 1.90 -24.39 -2.47
C ILE A 300 0.70 -24.45 -3.41
N ASP A 301 0.40 -23.31 -4.03
CA ASP A 301 -0.69 -23.16 -4.98
C ASP A 301 -2.08 -23.50 -4.39
N LYS A 302 -2.34 -23.01 -3.17
CA LYS A 302 -3.61 -23.17 -2.44
C LYS A 302 -4.21 -21.84 -1.97
N ASN A 303 -5.54 -21.86 -1.80
CA ASN A 303 -6.33 -20.80 -1.17
C ASN A 303 -6.14 -19.40 -1.79
N TYR A 304 -6.54 -19.22 -3.05
CA TYR A 304 -6.42 -17.96 -3.78
C TYR A 304 -7.55 -16.96 -3.52
N GLY A 305 -8.62 -17.38 -2.86
CA GLY A 305 -9.84 -16.61 -2.63
C GLY A 305 -9.58 -15.25 -2.02
N GLY A 306 -10.44 -14.30 -2.38
CA GLY A 306 -10.47 -12.97 -1.78
C GLY A 306 -11.14 -13.04 -0.41
N MET A 307 -12.37 -12.51 -0.35
CA MET A 307 -13.25 -12.66 0.78
C MET A 307 -13.92 -14.03 0.85
N LEU A 308 -14.25 -14.65 -0.28
CA LEU A 308 -14.93 -15.94 -0.30
C LEU A 308 -13.96 -17.09 -0.61
N ILE A 309 -13.94 -18.10 0.26
CA ILE A 309 -13.17 -19.33 0.04
C ILE A 309 -13.90 -20.32 -0.87
N ILE A 310 -15.16 -20.04 -1.20
CA ILE A 310 -16.00 -20.91 -2.04
C ILE A 310 -15.39 -21.16 -3.41
N TRP A 311 -14.65 -20.18 -3.96
CA TRP A 311 -13.98 -20.32 -5.26
C TRP A 311 -12.88 -21.38 -5.20
N ASP A 312 -12.09 -21.41 -4.12
CA ASP A 312 -11.08 -22.44 -3.92
C ASP A 312 -11.69 -23.84 -3.79
N ARG A 313 -12.85 -23.95 -3.15
CA ARG A 313 -13.58 -25.21 -3.06
C ARG A 313 -14.11 -25.64 -4.43
N LEU A 314 -14.70 -24.71 -5.18
CA LEU A 314 -15.26 -24.94 -6.51
C LEU A 314 -14.19 -25.36 -7.52
N PHE A 315 -13.04 -24.69 -7.50
CA PHE A 315 -11.94 -24.91 -8.45
C PHE A 315 -10.84 -25.87 -7.95
N GLY A 316 -11.05 -26.51 -6.80
CA GLY A 316 -10.15 -27.54 -6.27
C GLY A 316 -8.80 -27.04 -5.75
N THR A 317 -8.71 -25.76 -5.36
CA THR A 317 -7.49 -25.13 -4.82
C THR A 317 -7.54 -24.95 -3.30
N PHE A 318 -8.61 -25.40 -2.64
CA PHE A 318 -8.74 -25.33 -1.18
C PHE A 318 -7.80 -26.29 -0.44
N LYS A 319 -7.21 -25.81 0.66
CA LYS A 319 -6.46 -26.61 1.65
C LYS A 319 -6.63 -26.00 3.05
N ALA A 320 -7.11 -26.79 4.00
CA ALA A 320 -7.17 -26.39 5.40
C ALA A 320 -5.76 -26.39 6.03
N GLU A 321 -5.57 -25.54 7.05
CA GLU A 321 -4.36 -25.54 7.87
C GLU A 321 -4.28 -26.85 8.67
N ASP A 322 -3.18 -27.60 8.53
CA ASP A 322 -2.90 -28.78 9.35
C ASP A 322 -2.13 -28.38 10.60
N THR A 323 -2.72 -28.64 11.77
CA THR A 323 -2.10 -28.37 13.08
C THR A 323 -0.82 -29.18 13.30
N ASN A 324 -0.65 -30.33 12.64
CA ASN A 324 0.54 -31.16 12.73
C ASN A 324 1.67 -30.70 11.80
N ASN A 325 1.35 -29.89 10.78
CA ASN A 325 2.32 -29.28 9.89
C ASN A 325 2.06 -27.77 9.78
N PRO A 326 2.42 -26.98 10.82
CA PRO A 326 2.13 -25.56 10.85
C PRO A 326 2.76 -24.82 9.66
N PRO A 327 2.10 -23.76 9.15
CA PRO A 327 2.64 -22.92 8.09
C PRO A 327 4.03 -22.35 8.41
N VAL A 328 4.97 -22.55 7.48
CA VAL A 328 6.26 -21.84 7.45
C VAL A 328 6.18 -20.80 6.34
N TYR A 329 6.51 -19.54 6.65
CA TYR A 329 6.37 -18.41 5.73
C TYR A 329 7.66 -18.09 4.96
N GLY A 330 7.54 -17.13 4.05
CA GLY A 330 8.59 -16.67 3.15
C GLY A 330 8.63 -17.45 1.85
N LEU A 331 9.59 -17.11 0.98
CA LEU A 331 9.74 -17.82 -0.29
C LEU A 331 10.38 -19.20 -0.09
N VAL A 332 10.06 -20.12 -1.01
CA VAL A 332 10.77 -21.40 -1.18
C VAL A 332 12.29 -21.20 -1.29
N HIS A 333 12.69 -20.14 -1.99
CA HIS A 333 14.08 -19.67 -2.05
C HIS A 333 14.16 -18.25 -1.46
N PRO A 334 14.54 -18.10 -0.18
CA PRO A 334 14.58 -16.81 0.49
C PRO A 334 15.44 -15.76 -0.20
N VAL A 335 14.93 -14.52 -0.28
CA VAL A 335 15.67 -13.36 -0.82
C VAL A 335 16.85 -12.96 0.07
N LYS A 336 16.70 -13.17 1.39
CA LYS A 336 17.68 -12.78 2.43
C LYS A 336 18.08 -11.31 2.32
N SER A 337 17.09 -10.42 2.23
CA SER A 337 17.31 -8.98 2.19
C SER A 337 16.07 -8.20 2.61
N PHE A 338 16.28 -7.09 3.32
CA PHE A 338 15.31 -6.04 3.62
C PHE A 338 15.43 -4.84 2.65
N ASN A 339 16.37 -4.88 1.70
CA ASN A 339 16.47 -3.86 0.67
C ASN A 339 15.25 -3.93 -0.27
N PRO A 340 14.44 -2.86 -0.39
CA PRO A 340 13.20 -2.90 -1.16
C PRO A 340 13.40 -3.15 -2.65
N ILE A 341 14.48 -2.66 -3.24
CA ILE A 341 14.78 -2.92 -4.66
C ILE A 341 15.08 -4.40 -4.85
N MET A 342 15.88 -5.00 -3.97
CA MET A 342 16.19 -6.43 -4.05
C MET A 342 14.95 -7.30 -3.86
N VAL A 343 14.11 -7.00 -2.86
CA VAL A 343 12.87 -7.75 -2.60
C VAL A 343 11.95 -7.73 -3.82
N GLN A 344 11.77 -6.58 -4.48
CA GLN A 344 10.89 -6.44 -5.65
C GLN A 344 11.45 -7.10 -6.91
N PHE A 345 12.77 -7.00 -7.14
CA PHE A 345 13.34 -7.28 -8.47
C PHE A 345 14.27 -8.51 -8.56
N HIS A 346 14.56 -9.22 -7.46
CA HIS A 346 15.43 -10.40 -7.52
C HIS A 346 14.99 -11.54 -8.47
N PRO A 347 13.70 -11.76 -8.82
CA PRO A 347 13.32 -12.84 -9.71
C PRO A 347 13.71 -12.57 -11.18
N TRP A 348 13.75 -11.31 -11.61
CA TRP A 348 13.92 -10.95 -13.03
C TRP A 348 15.25 -11.42 -13.63
N PRO A 349 16.41 -11.27 -12.95
CA PRO A 349 17.66 -11.83 -13.45
C PRO A 349 17.65 -13.37 -13.56
N ILE A 350 16.86 -14.07 -12.75
CA ILE A 350 16.70 -15.54 -12.82
C ILE A 350 15.87 -15.89 -14.07
N ILE A 351 14.73 -15.25 -14.24
CA ILE A 351 13.85 -15.42 -15.40
C ILE A 351 14.60 -15.13 -16.70
N TRP A 352 15.32 -14.01 -16.76
CA TRP A 352 16.10 -13.62 -17.93
C TRP A 352 17.15 -14.66 -18.32
N ARG A 353 17.89 -15.20 -17.33
CA ARG A 353 18.85 -16.29 -17.56
C ARG A 353 18.18 -17.55 -18.09
N ARG A 354 17.00 -17.91 -17.57
CA ARG A 354 16.22 -19.07 -18.07
C ARG A 354 15.76 -18.86 -19.50
N ILE A 355 15.28 -17.66 -19.85
CA ILE A 355 14.91 -17.30 -21.24
C ILE A 355 16.12 -17.38 -22.17
N ARG A 356 17.29 -16.86 -21.77
CA ARG A 356 18.51 -16.93 -22.60
C ARG A 356 19.01 -18.36 -22.82
N ARG A 357 18.83 -19.25 -21.84
CA ARG A 357 19.23 -20.67 -21.92
C ARG A 357 18.21 -21.55 -22.66
N ALA A 358 16.98 -21.09 -22.82
CA ALA A 358 15.93 -21.86 -23.50
C ALA A 358 16.22 -21.97 -25.01
N LYS A 359 16.24 -23.22 -25.50
CA LYS A 359 16.64 -23.55 -26.88
C LYS A 359 15.62 -23.14 -27.96
N THR A 360 14.33 -23.04 -27.61
CA THR A 360 13.25 -22.79 -28.57
C THR A 360 12.37 -21.62 -28.12
N LEU A 361 11.67 -20.97 -29.05
CA LEU A 361 10.71 -19.91 -28.72
C LEU A 361 9.60 -20.41 -27.78
N LYS A 362 9.09 -21.63 -28.00
CA LYS A 362 8.13 -22.29 -27.11
C LYS A 362 8.63 -22.36 -25.67
N HIS A 363 9.89 -22.73 -25.47
CA HIS A 363 10.47 -22.78 -24.11
C HIS A 363 10.68 -21.40 -23.51
N LYS A 364 11.04 -20.39 -24.32
CA LYS A 364 11.14 -19.00 -23.85
C LYS A 364 9.81 -18.46 -23.35
N ILE A 365 8.73 -18.68 -24.11
CA ILE A 365 7.37 -18.32 -23.72
C ILE A 365 6.94 -19.14 -22.49
N GLY A 366 7.24 -20.44 -22.47
CA GLY A 366 6.95 -21.31 -21.33
C GLY A 366 7.59 -20.83 -20.02
N VAL A 367 8.80 -20.27 -20.04
CA VAL A 367 9.42 -19.68 -18.83
C VAL A 367 8.60 -18.51 -18.27
N LEU A 368 7.89 -17.76 -19.11
CA LEU A 368 7.08 -16.61 -18.67
C LEU A 368 5.67 -17.02 -18.24
N LEU A 369 5.03 -17.90 -19.01
CA LEU A 369 3.59 -18.20 -18.88
C LEU A 369 3.27 -19.40 -17.98
N ASN A 370 4.22 -20.33 -17.79
CA ASN A 370 4.04 -21.46 -16.90
C ASN A 370 4.51 -21.09 -15.48
N GLY A 371 4.30 -21.99 -14.50
CA GLY A 371 4.63 -21.73 -13.10
C GLY A 371 6.13 -21.55 -12.85
N PRO A 372 6.52 -20.97 -11.70
CA PRO A 372 7.91 -20.67 -11.39
C PRO A 372 8.83 -21.90 -11.43
N GLY A 373 8.32 -23.08 -11.07
CA GLY A 373 9.04 -24.35 -11.13
C GLY A 373 9.15 -24.99 -12.52
N TRP A 374 8.56 -24.42 -13.57
CA TRP A 374 8.46 -25.06 -14.88
C TRP A 374 9.81 -25.25 -15.61
N ARG A 375 10.00 -26.40 -16.25
CA ARG A 375 11.09 -26.67 -17.20
C ARG A 375 10.59 -27.57 -18.33
N PRO A 376 11.28 -27.65 -19.48
CA PRO A 376 10.91 -28.61 -20.51
C PRO A 376 10.87 -30.03 -19.93
N GLY A 377 9.75 -30.74 -20.11
CA GLY A 377 9.56 -32.11 -19.63
C GLY A 377 8.84 -32.27 -18.28
N VAL A 378 8.48 -31.18 -17.59
CA VAL A 378 7.62 -31.23 -16.38
C VAL A 378 6.25 -30.58 -16.62
N GLY A 379 5.31 -30.83 -15.70
CA GLY A 379 3.97 -30.23 -15.72
C GLY A 379 3.99 -28.71 -15.66
N ARG A 380 2.88 -28.06 -16.02
CA ARG A 380 2.78 -26.58 -16.16
C ARG A 380 3.25 -25.82 -14.92
N LEU A 381 2.96 -26.32 -13.72
CA LEU A 381 3.32 -25.64 -12.47
C LEU A 381 4.72 -26.02 -11.94
N GLY A 382 5.40 -26.96 -12.62
CA GLY A 382 6.59 -27.63 -12.10
C GLY A 382 6.25 -28.92 -11.36
N ASN A 383 7.23 -29.47 -10.67
CA ASN A 383 7.09 -30.66 -9.84
C ASN A 383 7.19 -30.26 -8.36
N ILE A 384 6.26 -30.75 -7.53
CA ILE A 384 6.26 -30.42 -6.10
C ILE A 384 7.46 -31.04 -5.38
N GLU A 385 7.98 -32.15 -5.90
CA GLU A 385 9.16 -32.84 -5.38
C GLU A 385 10.46 -32.03 -5.57
N ASP A 386 10.46 -31.06 -6.49
CA ASP A 386 11.59 -30.14 -6.68
C ASP A 386 11.67 -29.09 -5.54
N ILE A 387 10.62 -28.95 -4.72
CA ILE A 387 10.59 -28.00 -3.61
C ILE A 387 11.43 -28.53 -2.44
N PRO A 388 12.42 -27.76 -1.95
CA PRO A 388 13.24 -28.18 -0.83
C PRO A 388 12.41 -28.54 0.40
N LYS A 389 12.68 -29.72 0.98
CA LYS A 389 12.08 -30.11 2.27
C LYS A 389 12.50 -29.13 3.36
N LEU A 390 11.54 -28.76 4.20
CA LEU A 390 11.76 -27.91 5.36
C LEU A 390 12.73 -28.60 6.34
N ARG A 391 13.72 -27.85 6.83
CA ARG A 391 14.69 -28.31 7.83
C ARG A 391 14.47 -27.55 9.12
N HIS A 392 14.16 -28.27 10.19
CA HIS A 392 13.99 -27.68 11.51
C HIS A 392 15.34 -27.65 12.27
N PRO A 393 15.57 -26.63 13.12
CA PRO A 393 14.69 -25.48 13.38
C PRO A 393 14.63 -24.51 12.19
N ILE A 394 13.45 -23.93 11.94
CA ILE A 394 13.29 -22.86 10.95
C ILE A 394 13.91 -21.60 11.55
N VAL A 395 14.95 -21.09 10.92
CA VAL A 395 15.62 -19.85 11.33
C VAL A 395 15.33 -18.77 10.29
N PRO A 396 14.57 -17.72 10.64
CA PRO A 396 14.31 -16.64 9.72
C PRO A 396 15.56 -15.78 9.48
N TYR A 397 15.60 -15.07 8.37
CA TYR A 397 16.65 -14.12 8.06
C TYR A 397 16.58 -12.92 9.01
N ASP A 398 17.47 -12.91 10.01
CA ASP A 398 17.56 -11.86 11.02
C ASP A 398 19.01 -11.42 11.29
N PRO A 399 19.58 -10.53 10.45
CA PRO A 399 20.91 -9.99 10.70
C PRO A 399 20.97 -9.26 12.05
N PRO A 400 21.95 -9.55 12.91
CA PRO A 400 22.03 -8.93 14.23
C PRO A 400 22.36 -7.44 14.12
N LEU A 401 21.47 -6.59 14.63
CA LEU A 401 21.65 -5.14 14.71
C LEU A 401 21.98 -4.69 16.14
N SER A 402 23.00 -3.84 16.28
CA SER A 402 23.28 -3.17 17.56
C SER A 402 22.12 -2.26 17.96
N ALA A 403 21.96 -2.03 19.28
CA ALA A 403 20.87 -1.21 19.82
C ALA A 403 20.80 0.18 19.17
N TRP A 404 21.94 0.86 18.98
CA TRP A 404 21.97 2.17 18.35
C TRP A 404 21.46 2.14 16.90
N LYS A 405 21.75 1.08 16.12
CA LYS A 405 21.25 0.95 14.74
C LYS A 405 19.74 0.76 14.72
N LYS A 406 19.21 -0.03 15.64
CA LYS A 406 17.76 -0.22 15.78
C LYS A 406 17.08 1.13 16.11
N ILE A 407 17.60 1.87 17.09
CA ILE A 407 17.10 3.20 17.44
C ILE A 407 17.18 4.15 16.23
N TYR A 408 18.33 4.18 15.56
CA TYR A 408 18.56 5.01 14.38
C TYR A 408 17.54 4.71 13.27
N VAL A 409 17.36 3.43 12.92
CA VAL A 409 16.41 2.99 11.90
C VAL A 409 14.99 3.38 12.29
N VAL A 410 14.58 3.11 13.54
CA VAL A 410 13.21 3.42 14.00
C VAL A 410 12.93 4.92 13.94
N ILE A 411 13.85 5.77 14.39
CA ILE A 411 13.67 7.23 14.35
C ILE A 411 13.62 7.74 12.90
N HIS A 412 14.60 7.36 12.06
CA HIS A 412 14.62 7.78 10.66
C HIS A 412 13.41 7.27 9.89
N PHE A 413 12.96 6.05 10.17
CA PHE A 413 11.77 5.49 9.52
C PHE A 413 10.49 6.17 10.00
N GLY A 414 10.39 6.55 11.28
CA GLY A 414 9.27 7.36 11.80
C GLY A 414 9.17 8.73 11.10
N LEU A 415 10.31 9.42 10.95
CA LEU A 415 10.38 10.67 10.17
C LEU A 415 10.01 10.45 8.70
N LEU A 416 10.41 9.31 8.13
CA LEU A 416 10.10 8.94 6.75
C LEU A 416 8.61 8.67 6.54
N LEU A 417 7.96 7.98 7.49
CA LEU A 417 6.51 7.75 7.48
C LEU A 417 5.74 9.06 7.57
N PHE A 418 6.17 9.97 8.45
CA PHE A 418 5.61 11.32 8.53
C PHE A 418 5.76 12.04 7.19
N PHE A 419 6.97 12.08 6.63
CA PHE A 419 7.23 12.72 5.33
C PHE A 419 6.39 12.12 4.20
N TYR A 420 6.26 10.80 4.16
CA TYR A 420 5.41 10.09 3.21
C TYR A 420 3.93 10.49 3.35
N HIS A 421 3.40 10.50 4.58
CA HIS A 421 2.03 10.90 4.86
C HIS A 421 1.76 12.33 4.37
N GLN A 422 2.67 13.25 4.67
CA GLN A 422 2.64 14.63 4.19
C GLN A 422 2.62 14.73 2.67
N LEU A 423 3.54 14.02 2.00
CA LEU A 423 3.64 14.04 0.55
C LEU A 423 2.34 13.55 -0.10
N THR A 424 1.74 12.48 0.41
CA THR A 424 0.52 11.88 -0.17
C THR A 424 -0.73 12.72 0.09
N LEU A 425 -0.86 13.31 1.29
CA LEU A 425 -2.01 14.12 1.66
C LEU A 425 -2.09 15.42 0.85
N TYR A 426 -0.93 16.05 0.62
CA TYR A 426 -0.84 17.36 -0.02
C TYR A 426 -0.29 17.31 -1.45
N GLN A 427 -0.22 16.13 -2.08
CA GLN A 427 0.40 15.94 -3.39
C GLN A 427 -0.12 16.91 -4.47
N HIS A 428 -1.41 17.26 -4.44
CA HIS A 428 -2.04 18.15 -5.42
C HIS A 428 -1.61 19.63 -5.28
N GLN A 429 -0.99 20.00 -4.17
CA GLN A 429 -0.57 21.38 -3.88
C GLN A 429 0.89 21.63 -4.27
N PHE A 430 1.67 20.56 -4.47
CA PHE A 430 3.09 20.67 -4.78
C PHE A 430 3.35 20.74 -6.28
N ARG A 431 4.37 21.50 -6.67
CA ARG A 431 4.89 21.48 -8.05
C ARG A 431 5.47 20.10 -8.36
N ALA A 432 5.39 19.68 -9.62
CA ALA A 432 5.91 18.39 -10.08
C ALA A 432 7.37 18.12 -9.69
N ILE A 433 8.23 19.16 -9.70
CA ILE A 433 9.62 19.02 -9.27
C ILE A 433 9.75 18.66 -7.77
N VAL A 434 8.93 19.26 -6.92
CA VAL A 434 8.90 18.99 -5.48
C VAL A 434 8.43 17.56 -5.22
N LEU A 435 7.37 17.12 -5.92
CA LEU A 435 6.88 15.75 -5.86
C LEU A 435 7.95 14.74 -6.30
N ASN A 436 8.60 15.00 -7.44
CA ASN A 436 9.62 14.12 -7.98
C ASN A 436 10.82 13.98 -7.04
N VAL A 437 11.31 15.09 -6.50
CA VAL A 437 12.41 15.11 -5.52
C VAL A 437 11.99 14.40 -4.23
N GLY A 438 10.77 14.61 -3.75
CA GLY A 438 10.21 13.93 -2.58
C GLY A 438 10.15 12.41 -2.76
N VAL A 439 9.59 11.94 -3.89
CA VAL A 439 9.52 10.51 -4.23
C VAL A 439 10.91 9.88 -4.33
N VAL A 440 11.85 10.52 -5.03
CA VAL A 440 13.23 10.02 -5.14
C VAL A 440 13.90 9.95 -3.76
N SER A 441 13.68 10.95 -2.90
CA SER A 441 14.21 10.97 -1.54
C SER A 441 13.61 9.88 -0.64
N LEU A 442 12.33 9.58 -0.81
CA LEU A 442 11.65 8.45 -0.15
C LEU A 442 12.29 7.13 -0.56
N LEU A 443 12.40 6.88 -1.86
CA LEU A 443 12.97 5.64 -2.41
C LEU A 443 14.44 5.46 -1.99
N ALA A 444 15.23 6.53 -2.02
CA ALA A 444 16.61 6.51 -1.53
C ALA A 444 16.67 6.18 -0.03
N SER A 445 15.76 6.73 0.78
CA SER A 445 15.72 6.51 2.22
C SER A 445 15.31 5.10 2.61
N ILE A 446 14.21 4.56 2.06
CA ILE A 446 13.83 3.16 2.32
C ILE A 446 14.92 2.18 1.87
N THR A 447 15.62 2.50 0.77
CA THR A 447 16.73 1.68 0.27
C THR A 447 17.92 1.69 1.23
N SER A 448 18.30 2.87 1.75
CA SER A 448 19.38 3.01 2.71
C SER A 448 19.10 2.28 4.02
N LEU A 449 17.89 2.47 4.57
CA LEU A 449 17.45 1.81 5.79
C LEU A 449 17.40 0.28 5.60
N GLY A 450 16.91 -0.21 4.45
CA GLY A 450 16.94 -1.63 4.12
C GLY A 450 18.36 -2.21 4.04
N LEU A 451 19.34 -1.49 3.50
CA LEU A 451 20.76 -1.91 3.50
C LEU A 451 21.36 -1.96 4.91
N MET A 452 20.90 -1.08 5.79
CA MET A 452 21.31 -1.09 7.20
C MET A 452 20.72 -2.26 7.96
N LEU A 453 19.46 -2.63 7.69
CA LEU A 453 18.81 -3.82 8.24
C LEU A 453 19.48 -5.12 7.79
N ASP A 454 20.07 -5.15 6.59
CA ASP A 454 20.86 -6.28 6.09
C ASP A 454 22.24 -6.44 6.77
N ASP A 455 22.64 -5.50 7.64
CA ASP A 455 24.01 -5.36 8.19
C ASP A 455 25.13 -5.42 7.11
N LYS A 456 24.88 -4.90 5.89
CA LYS A 456 25.88 -4.80 4.82
C LYS A 456 26.85 -3.64 5.07
N ARG A 457 27.68 -3.81 6.12
CA ARG A 457 28.46 -2.77 6.82
C ARG A 457 29.18 -1.74 5.95
N ARG A 458 29.90 -2.14 4.90
CA ARG A 458 30.66 -1.21 4.03
C ARG A 458 29.77 -0.42 3.07
N TYR A 459 28.91 -1.11 2.32
CA TYR A 459 28.04 -0.46 1.34
C TYR A 459 26.96 0.42 2.01
N CYS A 460 26.45 -0.02 3.16
CA CYS A 460 25.47 0.75 3.93
C CYS A 460 26.00 2.10 4.39
N ALA A 461 27.21 2.15 4.98
CA ALA A 461 27.75 3.40 5.52
C ALA A 461 27.97 4.45 4.42
N ILE A 462 28.49 4.03 3.26
CA ILE A 462 28.69 4.91 2.10
C ILE A 462 27.34 5.41 1.57
N TYR A 463 26.38 4.50 1.38
CA TYR A 463 25.06 4.87 0.84
C TYR A 463 24.31 5.82 1.78
N GLU A 464 24.38 5.58 3.09
CA GLU A 464 23.76 6.45 4.09
C GLU A 464 24.43 7.82 4.17
N LEU A 465 25.77 7.88 4.10
CA LEU A 465 26.50 9.15 4.00
C LEU A 465 26.06 9.94 2.77
N MET A 466 25.97 9.28 1.60
CA MET A 466 25.48 9.89 0.37
C MET A 466 24.04 10.38 0.53
N ARG A 467 23.15 9.59 1.15
CA ARG A 467 21.77 9.98 1.43
C ARG A 467 21.71 11.24 2.27
N CYS A 468 22.49 11.33 3.34
CA CYS A 468 22.50 12.52 4.20
C CYS A 468 23.07 13.75 3.49
N ILE A 469 24.13 13.60 2.68
CA ILE A 469 24.67 14.71 1.88
C ILE A 469 23.64 15.19 0.85
N VAL A 470 22.97 14.27 0.17
CA VAL A 470 21.92 14.60 -0.81
C VAL A 470 20.75 15.30 -0.14
N PHE A 471 20.35 14.89 1.07
CA PHE A 471 19.30 15.57 1.85
C PHE A 471 19.56 17.08 1.96
N PHE A 472 20.76 17.49 2.36
CA PHE A 472 21.10 18.92 2.44
C PHE A 472 21.08 19.63 1.08
N LYS A 473 21.46 18.95 0.00
CA LYS A 473 21.41 19.52 -1.37
C LYS A 473 19.98 19.75 -1.86
N VAL A 474 19.05 18.88 -1.49
CA VAL A 474 17.65 18.96 -1.97
C VAL A 474 16.69 19.52 -0.93
N GLN A 475 17.18 19.93 0.24
CA GLN A 475 16.36 20.28 1.38
C GLN A 475 15.35 21.39 1.06
N SER A 476 15.73 22.39 0.27
CA SER A 476 14.82 23.48 -0.12
C SER A 476 13.56 22.99 -0.84
N TYR A 477 13.63 21.86 -1.55
CA TYR A 477 12.47 21.21 -2.16
C TYR A 477 11.68 20.34 -1.17
N LEU A 478 12.32 19.83 -0.12
CA LEU A 478 11.69 18.98 0.89
C LEU A 478 10.98 19.79 1.99
N THR A 479 11.50 20.98 2.33
CA THR A 479 10.96 21.85 3.37
C THR A 479 9.46 22.13 3.20
N PRO A 480 8.93 22.46 2.01
CA PRO A 480 7.49 22.69 1.82
C PRO A 480 6.62 21.49 2.20
N ILE A 481 7.10 20.27 1.95
CA ILE A 481 6.36 19.04 2.29
C ILE A 481 6.30 18.87 3.81
N ILE A 482 7.42 19.17 4.49
CA ILE A 482 7.53 19.04 5.94
C ILE A 482 6.72 20.14 6.64
N SER A 483 6.80 21.39 6.19
CA SER A 483 6.15 22.54 6.84
C SER A 483 4.63 22.50 6.73
N GLN A 484 4.09 22.05 5.59
CA GLN A 484 2.66 22.07 5.32
C GLN A 484 1.83 21.19 6.27
N GLY A 485 2.43 20.17 6.89
CA GLY A 485 1.75 19.34 7.88
C GLY A 485 1.49 20.05 9.20
N PHE A 486 2.44 20.87 9.62
CA PHE A 486 2.40 21.50 10.94
C PHE A 486 1.62 22.80 10.95
N GLU A 487 1.58 23.53 9.83
CA GLU A 487 0.71 24.70 9.68
C GLU A 487 -0.76 24.39 9.97
N ARG A 488 -1.21 23.14 9.76
CA ARG A 488 -2.60 22.70 10.02
C ARG A 488 -2.84 21.94 11.31
N THR A 489 -1.80 21.46 12.02
CA THR A 489 -1.97 20.86 13.36
C THR A 489 -2.10 21.91 14.47
N GLY A 490 -2.22 23.19 14.13
CA GLY A 490 -2.22 24.30 15.09
C GLY A 490 -0.86 24.56 15.76
N LEU A 491 0.15 23.74 15.44
CA LEU A 491 1.53 23.91 15.86
C LEU A 491 2.14 24.97 14.95
N GLY A 492 1.97 26.24 15.30
CA GLY A 492 2.33 27.39 14.46
C GLY A 492 3.76 27.38 13.90
N LEU A 493 4.07 28.35 13.02
CA LEU A 493 5.33 28.46 12.27
C LEU A 493 6.61 28.17 13.09
N ALA A 494 6.65 28.58 14.36
CA ALA A 494 7.76 28.31 15.27
C ALA A 494 8.02 26.80 15.49
N ASN A 495 6.98 25.98 15.67
CA ASN A 495 7.12 24.54 15.87
C ASN A 495 7.56 23.83 14.59
N SER A 496 7.09 24.31 13.44
CA SER A 496 7.54 23.83 12.13
C SER A 496 9.05 24.08 11.94
N LEU A 497 9.52 25.29 12.29
CA LEU A 497 10.94 25.65 12.21
C LEU A 497 11.80 24.83 13.18
N ILE A 498 11.37 24.66 14.42
CA ILE A 498 12.06 23.84 15.42
C ILE A 498 12.25 22.42 14.87
N LEU A 499 11.19 21.81 14.34
CA LEU A 499 11.28 20.44 13.84
C LEU A 499 12.16 20.32 12.60
N ILE A 500 12.03 21.22 11.62
CA ILE A 500 12.90 21.23 10.43
C ILE A 500 14.37 21.32 10.88
N THR A 501 14.64 22.19 11.84
CA THR A 501 15.98 22.36 12.43
C THR A 501 16.43 21.09 13.15
N SER A 502 15.55 20.43 13.93
CA SER A 502 15.86 19.15 14.58
C SER A 502 16.16 18.05 13.56
N ILE A 503 15.42 17.98 12.46
CA ILE A 503 15.67 17.03 11.36
C ILE A 503 17.05 17.32 10.75
N GLN A 504 17.38 18.58 10.45
CA GLN A 504 18.71 18.96 9.96
C GLN A 504 19.82 18.54 10.90
N TYR A 505 19.69 18.81 12.21
CA TYR A 505 20.67 18.39 13.21
C TYR A 505 20.82 16.87 13.24
N PHE A 506 19.73 16.12 13.14
CA PHE A 506 19.77 14.66 13.13
C PHE A 506 20.49 14.09 11.89
N PHE A 507 20.28 14.71 10.72
CA PHE A 507 21.02 14.38 9.50
C PHE A 507 22.50 14.79 9.59
N ALA A 508 22.81 15.95 10.17
CA ALA A 508 24.20 16.39 10.38
C ALA A 508 24.96 15.46 11.35
N ALA A 509 24.32 15.07 12.45
CA ALA A 509 24.85 14.10 13.40
C ALA A 509 25.08 12.73 12.73
N SER A 510 24.16 12.31 11.85
CA SER A 510 24.30 11.09 11.05
C SER A 510 25.56 11.13 10.18
N VAL A 511 25.79 12.23 9.45
CA VAL A 511 27.00 12.42 8.63
C VAL A 511 28.27 12.27 9.47
N LEU A 512 28.33 12.92 10.64
CA LEU A 512 29.50 12.87 11.52
C LEU A 512 29.77 11.45 12.02
N ILE A 513 28.75 10.80 12.62
CA ILE A 513 28.86 9.46 13.20
C ILE A 513 29.28 8.43 12.15
N ILE A 514 28.68 8.51 10.96
CA ILE A 514 28.95 7.56 9.87
C ILE A 514 30.33 7.79 9.27
N SER A 515 30.75 9.05 9.10
CA SER A 515 32.08 9.39 8.60
C SER A 515 33.17 8.85 9.54
N ILE A 516 33.01 9.05 10.85
CA ILE A 516 33.91 8.49 11.87
C ILE A 516 33.93 6.96 11.77
N ASN A 517 32.77 6.31 11.62
CA ASN A 517 32.69 4.85 11.51
C ASN A 517 33.39 4.30 10.26
N ILE A 518 33.29 5.00 9.13
CA ILE A 518 34.00 4.64 7.89
C ILE A 518 35.50 4.79 8.08
N ILE A 519 35.96 5.93 8.62
CA ILE A 519 37.38 6.22 8.83
C ILE A 519 38.02 5.21 9.79
N LEU A 520 37.36 4.88 10.90
CA LEU A 520 37.86 3.90 11.88
C LEU A 520 37.91 2.45 11.35
N ARG A 521 37.39 2.20 10.14
CA ARG A 521 37.31 0.85 9.52
C ARG A 521 38.07 0.73 8.20
N LEU A 522 38.63 1.84 7.71
CA LEU A 522 39.65 1.88 6.66
C LEU A 522 41.01 1.69 7.33
#